data_AF-A0A5K1FAK0-F1
#
_entry.id   AF-A0A5K1FAK0-F1
#
_cell.length_a   1.000
_cell.length_b   1.000
_cell.length_c   1.000
_cell.angle_alpha   90.00
_cell.angle_beta   90.00
_cell.angle_gamma   90.00
#
_symmetry.space_group_name_H-M   'P 1'
#
loop_
_entity.id
_entity.type
_entity.pdbx_description
1 polymer ?
#
loop_
_entity_poly.entity_id
_entity_poly.type
_entity_poly.pdbx_seq_one_letter_code
_entity_poly.pdbx_strand_id
1 'polypeptide(L)' 'IIEKLSARAPRAETKLMTLLDIAKEHNLEWDPSVTEEELCKKHEDLL' A
#
# COMPACT_ATOMS: atom_id res chain seq x y z
N ILE A 1 7.05 5.39 20.75
CA ILE A 1 8.05 6.05 19.86
C ILE A 1 8.85 5.01 19.10
N ILE A 2 9.48 4.04 19.79
CA ILE A 2 10.27 2.95 19.17
C ILE A 2 9.48 2.22 18.06
N GLU A 3 8.22 1.85 18.30
CA GLU A 3 7.41 1.16 17.27
C GLU A 3 7.18 1.96 15.99
N LYS A 4 7.06 3.30 16.09
CA LYS A 4 6.92 4.18 14.91
C LYS A 4 8.24 4.42 14.19
N LEU A 5 9.37 4.24 14.89
CA LEU A 5 10.72 4.42 14.36
C LEU A 5 11.37 3.09 13.93
N SER A 6 10.75 1.96 14.26
CA SER A 6 11.18 0.63 13.84
C SER A 6 10.80 0.44 12.37
N ALA A 7 11.78 0.20 11.51
CA ALA A 7 11.53 -0.17 10.13
C ALA A 7 10.79 -1.52 10.09
N ARG A 8 9.49 -1.46 9.78
CA ARG A 8 8.62 -2.61 9.56
C ARG A 8 7.83 -2.36 8.28
N ALA A 9 7.54 -3.43 7.55
CA ALA A 9 6.67 -3.33 6.38
C ALA A 9 5.29 -2.80 6.82
N PRO A 10 4.77 -1.73 6.18
CA PRO A 10 3.42 -1.25 6.45
C PRO A 10 2.40 -2.27 5.93
N ARG A 11 1.22 -2.29 6.54
CA ARG A 11 0.11 -3.16 6.13
C ARG A 11 -0.34 -2.83 4.71
N ALA A 12 -0.84 -3.83 3.97
CA ALA A 12 -1.34 -3.67 2.61
C ALA A 12 -2.40 -2.56 2.50
N GLU A 13 -3.36 -2.54 3.44
CA GLU A 13 -4.40 -1.50 3.54
C GLU A 13 -3.81 -0.09 3.66
N THR A 14 -2.77 0.08 4.49
CA THR A 14 -2.11 1.39 4.67
C THR A 14 -1.42 1.85 3.38
N LYS A 15 -0.81 0.93 2.62
CA LYS A 15 -0.23 1.24 1.31
C LYS A 15 -1.32 1.67 0.31
N LEU A 16 -2.44 0.94 0.27
CA LEU A 16 -3.55 1.24 -0.64
C LEU A 16 -4.17 2.62 -0.36
N MET A 17 -4.46 2.93 0.91
CA MET A 17 -4.99 4.23 1.32
C MET A 17 -4.04 5.38 0.94
N THR A 18 -2.73 5.20 1.14
CA THR A 18 -1.73 6.22 0.78
C THR A 18 -1.74 6.48 -0.73
N LEU A 19 -1.83 5.44 -1.55
CA LEU A 19 -1.86 5.58 -3.01
C LEU A 19 -3.15 6.26 -3.48
N LEU A 20 -4.30 5.96 -2.85
CA LEU A 20 -5.58 6.63 -3.15
C LEU A 20 -5.53 8.12 -2.83
N ASP A 21 -4.95 8.49 -1.68
CA ASP A 21 -4.78 9.88 -1.28
C ASP A 21 -3.89 10.64 -2.28
N ILE A 22 -2.78 10.03 -2.72
CA ILE A 22 -1.90 10.59 -3.75
C ILE A 22 -2.65 10.77 -5.08
N ALA A 23 -3.39 9.75 -5.54
CA ALA A 23 -4.14 9.82 -6.78
C ALA A 23 -5.19 10.95 -6.72
N LYS A 24 -5.89 11.09 -5.60
CA LYS A 24 -6.86 12.17 -5.36
C LYS A 24 -6.20 13.54 -5.33
N GLU A 25 -5.06 13.69 -4.66
CA GLU A 25 -4.31 14.95 -4.60
C GLU A 25 -3.86 15.43 -5.98
N HIS A 26 -3.49 14.49 -6.86
CA HIS A 26 -3.04 14.77 -8.21
C HIS A 26 -4.15 14.70 -9.28
N ASN A 27 -5.41 14.49 -8.91
CA ASN A 27 -6.55 14.27 -9.82
C ASN A 27 -6.28 13.18 -10.87
N LEU A 28 -5.60 12.11 -10.46
CA LEU A 28 -5.31 10.96 -11.29
C LEU A 28 -6.49 9.99 -11.25
N GLU A 29 -7.03 9.64 -12.42
CA GLU A 29 -7.97 8.51 -12.54
C GLU A 29 -7.19 7.20 -12.44
N TRP A 30 -7.12 6.67 -11.22
CA TRP A 30 -6.43 5.42 -10.91
C TRP A 30 -7.41 4.39 -10.36
N ASP A 31 -7.42 3.19 -10.96
CA ASP A 31 -8.20 2.05 -10.47
C ASP A 31 -7.38 1.25 -9.44
N PRO A 32 -7.80 1.22 -8.17
CA PRO A 32 -7.08 0.51 -7.11
C PRO A 32 -7.23 -1.02 -7.21
N SER A 33 -8.20 -1.54 -7.96
CA SER A 33 -8.55 -2.97 -7.96
C SER A 33 -7.37 -3.88 -8.29
N VAL A 34 -6.60 -3.54 -9.33
CA VAL A 34 -5.40 -4.30 -9.73
C VAL A 34 -4.33 -4.26 -8.64
N THR A 35 -4.15 -3.11 -8.00
CA THR A 35 -3.11 -2.94 -6.97
C THR A 35 -3.52 -3.59 -5.65
N GLU A 36 -4.81 -3.61 -5.33
CA GLU A 36 -5.36 -4.34 -4.20
C GLU A 36 -5.11 -5.84 -4.35
N GLU A 37 -5.40 -6.40 -5.52
CA GLU A 37 -5.13 -7.81 -5.82
C GLU A 37 -3.64 -8.15 -5.67
N GLU A 38 -2.75 -7.33 -6.24
CA GLU A 38 -1.29 -7.52 -6.11
C GLU A 38 -0.78 -7.37 -4.66
N LEU A 39 -1.35 -6.44 -3.89
CA LEU A 39 -0.98 -6.24 -2.48
C LEU A 39 -1.53 -7.33 -1.56
N CYS A 40 -2.67 -7.92 -1.90
CA CYS A 40 -3.29 -9.04 -1.19
C CYS A 40 -2.67 -10.39 -1.55
N LYS A 41 -2.01 -10.51 -2.71
CA LYS A 41 -1.17 -11.67 -3.01
C LYS A 41 -0.11 -11.79 -1.92
N LYS A 42 -0.19 -12.87 -1.14
CA LYS A 42 0.92 -13.31 -0.30
C LYS A 42 2.11 -13.48 -1.23
N HIS A 43 3.09 -12.59 -1.10
CA HIS A 43 4.35 -12.73 -1.80
C HIS A 43 5.07 -13.92 -1.16
N GLU A 44 4.72 -15.13 -1.63
CA GLU A 44 5.40 -16.37 -1.24
C GLU A 44 6.86 -16.40 -1.77
N ASP A 45 7.24 -15.44 -2.61
CA ASP A 45 8.58 -15.29 -3.19
C ASP A 45 9.55 -14.41 -2.37
N LEU A 46 9.19 -14.03 -1.14
CA LEU A 46 10.11 -13.34 -0.24
C LEU A 46 10.68 -14.31 0.81
N LEU A 47 11.24 -15.44 0.35
CA LEU A 47 12.38 -16.24 0.88
C LEU A 47 12.30 -17.71 0.47
#